data_AF-L8N4V1-F1
#
_entry.id   AF-L8N4V1-F1
#
_cell.length_a   1.000
_cell.length_b   1.000
_cell.length_c   1.000
_cell.angle_alpha   90.00
_cell.angle_beta   90.00
_cell.angle_gamma   90.00
#
_symmetry.space_group_name_H-M   'P 1'
#
loop_
_entity.id
_entity.type
_entity.pdbx_description
1 polymer ?
#
loop_
_entity_poly.entity_id
_entity_poly.type
_entity_poly.pdbx_seq_one_letter_code
_entity_poly.pdbx_strand_id
1 'polypeptide(L)' 'MNELAKFLILSNDDLETAQLLCNCGRYRSAISRAYYAMFYMTQYLLLSEGLDTSTHK' A
#
# COMPACT_ATOMS: atom_id res chain seq x y z
N MET A 1 1.96 10.84 -14.37
CA MET A 1 2.59 10.48 -13.09
C MET A 1 3.26 9.12 -13.28
N ASN A 2 4.52 8.94 -12.87
CA ASN A 2 5.22 7.65 -12.97
C ASN A 2 4.48 6.60 -12.13
N GLU A 3 4.25 5.38 -12.64
CA GLU A 3 3.58 4.29 -11.90
C GLU A 3 4.29 3.98 -10.56
N LEU A 4 5.62 4.10 -10.51
CA LEU A 4 6.38 4.01 -9.26
C LEU A 4 5.94 5.08 -8.24
N ALA A 5 5.82 6.33 -8.68
CA ALA A 5 5.38 7.43 -7.79
C ALA A 5 3.95 7.21 -7.29
N LYS A 6 3.08 6.64 -8.14
CA LYS A 6 1.70 6.29 -7.78
C LYS A 6 1.64 5.22 -6.69
N PHE A 7 2.41 4.14 -6.80
CA PHE A 7 2.45 3.11 -5.76
C PHE A 7 3.00 3.62 -4.44
N LEU A 8 4.03 4.47 -4.49
CA LEU A 8 4.60 5.07 -3.28
C LEU A 8 3.59 5.99 -2.57
N ILE A 9 2.86 6.82 -3.32
CA ILE A 9 1.80 7.68 -2.76
C ILE A 9 0.70 6.84 -2.12
N LEU A 10 0.13 5.89 -2.87
CA LEU A 10 -0.94 5.03 -2.37
C LEU A 10 -0.54 4.24 -1.13
N SER A 11 0.69 3.73 -1.10
CA SER A 11 1.22 3.03 0.08
C SER A 11 1.24 3.93 1.30
N ASN A 12 1.79 5.14 1.17
CA ASN A 12 1.91 6.07 2.29
C ASN A 12 0.53 6.50 2.80
N ASP A 13 -0.40 6.82 1.89
CA ASP A 13 -1.77 7.20 2.24
C ASP A 13 -2.49 6.08 3.01
N ASP A 14 -2.41 4.84 2.55
CA ASP A 14 -3.03 3.70 3.23
C ASP A 14 -2.33 3.40 4.56
N LEU A 15 -1.01 3.57 4.69
CA LEU A 15 -0.30 3.37 5.94
C LEU A 15 -0.67 4.43 6.99
N GLU A 16 -0.73 5.69 6.60
CA GLU A 16 -1.18 6.79 7.47
C GLU A 16 -2.63 6.56 7.91
N THR A 17 -3.50 6.17 6.98
CA THR A 17 -4.90 5.82 7.27
C THR A 17 -4.98 4.63 8.24
N ALA A 18 -4.16 3.60 8.05
CA ALA A 18 -4.09 2.46 8.95
C ALA A 18 -3.74 2.89 10.38
N GLN A 19 -2.76 3.78 10.53
CA GLN A 19 -2.35 4.32 11.82
C GLN A 19 -3.48 5.10 12.51
N LEU A 20 -4.16 5.99 11.77
CA LEU A 20 -5.31 6.74 12.29
C LEU A 20 -6.44 5.82 12.75
N LEU A 21 -6.77 4.80 11.95
CA LEU A 21 -7.81 3.82 12.28
C LEU A 21 -7.42 2.98 13.50
N CYS A 22 -6.15 2.59 13.63
CA CYS A 22 -5.65 1.84 14.77
C CYS A 22 -5.80 2.65 16.06
N ASN A 23 -5.38 3.93 16.04
CA ASN A 23 -5.49 4.85 17.17
C ASN A 23 -6.96 5.08 17.59
N CYS A 24 -7.90 5.02 16.65
CA CYS A 24 -9.34 5.13 16.91
C CYS A 24 -10.02 3.80 17.31
N GLY A 25 -9.27 2.72 17.54
CA GLY A 25 -9.80 1.40 17.90
C GLY A 25 -10.52 0.69 16.76
N ARG A 26 -10.36 1.14 15.51
CA ARG A 26 -10.98 0.55 14.30
C ARG A 26 -10.07 -0.50 13.67
N TYR A 27 -9.70 -1.51 14.47
CA TYR A 27 -8.65 -2.48 14.12
C TYR A 27 -8.90 -3.25 12.82
N ARG A 28 -10.14 -3.69 12.56
CA ARG A 28 -10.45 -4.41 11.31
C ARG A 28 -10.14 -3.57 10.07
N SER A 29 -10.55 -2.31 10.08
CA SER A 29 -10.28 -1.39 8.98
C SER A 29 -8.79 -1.02 8.90
N ALA A 30 -8.13 -0.86 10.04
CA ALA A 30 -6.69 -0.60 10.11
C ALA A 30 -5.87 -1.72 9.45
N ILE A 31 -6.20 -2.99 9.74
CA ILE A 31 -5.55 -4.15 9.12
C ILE A 31 -5.76 -4.14 7.60
N SER A 32 -6.99 -3.87 7.13
CA SER A 32 -7.24 -3.80 5.69
C SER A 32 -6.41 -2.71 5.01
N ARG A 33 -6.27 -1.53 5.62
CA ARG A 33 -5.43 -0.46 5.08
C ARG A 33 -3.94 -0.82 5.10
N ALA A 34 -3.44 -1.39 6.19
CA ALA A 34 -2.05 -1.86 6.28
C ALA A 34 -1.73 -2.92 5.21
N TYR A 35 -2.66 -3.84 4.92
CA TYR A 35 -2.52 -4.82 3.84
C TYR A 35 -2.34 -4.13 2.47
N TYR A 36 -3.18 -3.15 2.13
CA TYR A 36 -3.07 -2.45 0.86
C TYR A 36 -1.81 -1.60 0.77
N ALA A 37 -1.36 -1.00 1.87
CA ALA A 37 -0.07 -0.31 1.90
C ALA A 37 1.09 -1.25 1.52
N MET A 38 1.14 -2.44 2.13
CA MET A 38 2.14 -3.46 1.80
C MET A 38 2.00 -3.95 0.35
N PHE A 39 0.78 -4.12 -0.15
CA PHE A 39 0.52 -4.49 -1.54
C PHE A 39 1.11 -3.46 -2.50
N TYR A 40 0.85 -2.17 -2.28
CA TYR A 40 1.40 -1.11 -3.15
C TYR A 40 2.92 -1.01 -3.06
N MET A 41 3.53 -1.20 -1.89
CA MET A 41 5.00 -1.30 -1.80
C MET A 41 5.57 -2.50 -2.54
N THR A 42 4.86 -3.63 -2.53
CA THR A 42 5.27 -4.82 -3.28
C THR A 42 5.24 -4.54 -4.79
N GLN A 43 4.18 -3.89 -5.27
CA GLN A 43 4.08 -3.45 -6.68
C GLN A 43 5.18 -2.44 -7.05
N TYR A 44 5.49 -1.50 -6.15
CA TYR A 44 6.61 -0.56 -6.33
C TYR A 44 7.94 -1.31 -6.48
N LEU A 45 8.23 -2.24 -5.57
CA LEU A 45 9.49 -2.98 -5.56
C LEU A 45 9.66 -3.80 -6.83
N LEU A 46 8.62 -4.54 -7.23
CA LEU A 46 8.66 -5.37 -8.44
C LEU A 46 8.88 -4.50 -9.69
N LEU A 47 8.12 -3.41 -9.82
CA LEU A 47 8.28 -2.49 -10.95
C LEU A 47 9.66 -1.81 -10.96
N SER A 48 10.23 -1.52 -9.79
CA SER A 48 11.56 -0.90 -9.67
C SER A 48 12.69 -1.84 -10.15
N GLU A 49 12.45 -3.15 -10.10
CA GLU A 49 13.33 -4.20 -10.60
C GLU A 49 13.00 -4.61 -12.06
N GLY A 50 12.07 -3.90 -12.72
CA GLY A 50 11.64 -4.20 -14.10
C GLY A 50 10.74 -5.44 -14.21
N LEU A 51 10.19 -5.92 -13.09
CA LEU A 51 9.24 -7.03 -13.04
C LEU A 51 7.81 -6.48 -13.03
N ASP A 52 7.02 -6.79 -14.05
CA ASP A 52 5.63 -6.37 -14.12
C ASP A 52 4.69 -7.44 -13.54
N THR A 53 3.99 -7.12 -12.45
CA THR A 53 3.02 -8.02 -11.82
C THR A 53 1.62 -7.42 -11.87
N SER A 54 0.78 -8.01 -12.72
CA SER A 54 -0.60 -7.59 -12.97
C SER A 54 -1.64 -8.31 -12.09
N THR A 55 -1.21 -9.08 -11.09
CA THR A 55 -2.12 -9.93 -10.28
C THR A 55 -1.85 -9.84 -8.79
N HIS A 56 -2.92 -9.70 -8.00
CA HIS A 56 -2.91 -9.68 -6.53
C HIS A 56 -2.67 -11.06 -5.86
N LYS A 57 -2.21 -12.06 -6.62
CA LYS A 57 -2.13 -13.47 -6.17
C LYS A 57 -0.75 -13.83 -5.64
#